data_AF-A0A2W4QWX8-F1
#
_entry.id   AF-A0A2W4QWX8-F1
#
_cell.length_a   1.000
_cell.length_b   1.000
_cell.length_c   1.000
_cell.angle_alpha   90.00
_cell.angle_beta   90.00
_cell.angle_gamma   90.00
#
_symmetry.space_group_name_H-M   'P 1'
#
loop_
_entity.id
_entity.type
_entity.pdbx_description
1 polymer ?
#
loop_
_entity_poly.entity_id
_entity_poly.type
_entity_poly.pdbx_seq_one_letter_code
_entity_poly.pdbx_strand_id
1 'polypeptide(L)'
;MVRSLIRVFTLVRELLGIGASNLGISRPHFSKILNGRASITAEMDLKLSEALGQPPGLWIRMQVAYDLWQAEQKPRQHVERLNAVL
;
A
#
# COMPACT_ATOMS: atom_id res chain seq x y z
N MET A 1 14.22 3.82 -4.20
CA MET A 1 12.88 4.18 -3.66
C MET A 1 11.86 3.05 -3.82
N VAL A 2 11.52 2.60 -5.03
CA VAL A 2 10.52 1.52 -5.24
C VAL A 2 10.98 0.10 -4.85
N ARG A 3 12.26 -0.23 -5.09
CA ARG A 3 12.87 -1.46 -4.54
C ARG A 3 12.86 -1.48 -3.00
N SER A 4 12.82 -0.31 -2.37
CA SER A 4 12.67 -0.18 -0.91
C SER A 4 11.22 -0.41 -0.48
N LEU A 5 10.21 -0.05 -1.27
CA LEU A 5 8.78 -0.30 -0.98
C LEU A 5 8.43 -1.80 -1.02
N ILE A 6 8.90 -2.54 -2.03
CA ILE A 6 8.76 -4.01 -2.08
C ILE A 6 9.49 -4.66 -0.90
N ARG A 7 10.69 -4.15 -0.57
CA ARG A 7 11.43 -4.57 0.62
C ARG A 7 10.69 -4.21 1.91
N VAL A 8 9.98 -3.09 2.02
CA VAL A 8 9.18 -2.74 3.20
C VAL A 8 8.04 -3.75 3.40
N PHE A 9 7.32 -4.13 2.34
CA PHE A 9 6.30 -5.19 2.47
C PHE A 9 6.88 -6.55 2.87
N THR A 10 8.10 -6.85 2.42
CA THR A 10 8.82 -8.08 2.83
C THR A 10 9.42 -7.94 4.24
N LEU A 11 9.87 -6.75 4.64
CA LEU A 11 10.36 -6.42 5.98
C LEU A 11 9.23 -6.49 7.00
N VAL A 12 8.02 -6.05 6.65
CA VAL A 12 6.81 -6.15 7.49
C VAL A 12 6.53 -7.60 7.89
N ARG A 13 6.84 -8.57 7.02
CA ARG A 13 6.77 -10.01 7.34
C ARG A 13 7.71 -10.41 8.48
N GLU A 14 8.90 -9.81 8.55
CA GLU A 14 9.98 -10.22 9.46
C GLU A 14 10.11 -9.35 10.71
N LEU A 15 9.73 -8.07 10.65
CA LEU A 15 10.03 -7.09 11.71
C LEU A 15 8.93 -6.90 12.74
N LEU A 16 7.66 -7.20 12.43
CA LEU A 16 6.56 -6.66 13.23
C LEU A 16 5.81 -7.70 14.07
N GLY A 17 6.01 -9.00 13.82
CA GLY A 17 5.32 -10.06 14.59
C GLY A 17 3.79 -10.03 14.53
N ILE A 18 3.20 -9.13 13.73
CA ILE A 18 1.76 -8.97 13.57
C ILE A 18 1.20 -10.07 12.68
N GLY A 19 0.08 -10.65 13.09
CA GLY A 19 -0.66 -11.66 12.33
C GLY A 19 -2.01 -11.15 11.84
N ALA A 20 -2.66 -11.98 11.03
CA ALA A 20 -4.01 -11.70 10.52
C ALA A 20 -5.03 -11.41 11.64
N SER A 21 -4.87 -12.05 12.81
CA SER A 21 -5.72 -11.85 13.98
C SER A 21 -5.55 -10.47 14.63
N ASN A 22 -4.33 -9.92 14.67
CA ASN A 22 -4.08 -8.58 15.20
C ASN A 22 -4.80 -7.51 14.38
N LEU A 23 -5.00 -7.78 13.09
CA LEU A 23 -5.61 -6.86 12.13
C LEU A 23 -7.10 -7.14 11.90
N GLY A 24 -7.67 -8.17 12.56
CA GLY A 24 -9.06 -8.56 12.36
C GLY A 24 -9.40 -8.98 10.92
N ILE A 25 -8.44 -9.58 10.20
CA ILE A 25 -8.64 -10.05 8.81
C ILE A 25 -8.38 -11.55 8.69
N SER A 26 -8.82 -12.14 7.58
CA SER A 26 -8.57 -13.55 7.29
C SER A 26 -7.09 -13.80 6.94
N ARG A 27 -6.57 -14.97 7.33
CA ARG A 27 -5.20 -15.40 6.97
C ARG A 27 -4.94 -15.38 5.45
N PRO A 28 -5.89 -15.81 4.57
CA PRO A 28 -5.70 -15.68 3.14
C PRO A 28 -5.58 -14.22 2.68
N HIS A 29 -6.37 -13.30 3.25
CA HIS A 29 -6.28 -11.88 2.91
C HIS A 29 -4.93 -11.29 3.33
N PHE A 30 -4.50 -11.58 4.56
CA PHE A 30 -3.17 -11.19 5.05
C PHE A 30 -2.05 -11.72 4.15
N SER A 31 -2.12 -12.98 3.75
CA SER A 31 -1.15 -13.58 2.81
C SER A 31 -1.14 -12.87 1.45
N LYS A 32 -2.31 -12.49 0.91
CA LYS A 32 -2.37 -11.73 -0.34
C LYS A 32 -1.68 -10.37 -0.20
N ILE A 33 -1.90 -9.65 0.90
CA ILE A 33 -1.24 -8.36 1.16
C ILE A 33 0.29 -8.54 1.24
N LEU A 34 0.76 -9.50 2.04
CA LEU A 34 2.19 -9.77 2.19
C LEU A 34 2.90 -10.15 0.89
N ASN A 35 2.18 -10.82 -0.02
CA ASN A 35 2.70 -11.22 -1.32
C ASN A 35 2.44 -10.17 -2.42
N GLY A 36 1.97 -8.97 -2.07
CA GLY A 36 1.65 -7.91 -3.03
C GLY A 36 0.53 -8.27 -4.02
N ARG A 37 -0.32 -9.24 -3.65
CA ARG A 37 -1.50 -9.70 -4.41
C ARG A 37 -2.81 -9.06 -3.94
N ALA A 38 -2.74 -8.18 -2.95
CA ALA A 38 -3.82 -7.30 -2.51
C ALA A 38 -3.21 -5.96 -2.09
N SER A 39 -3.90 -4.86 -2.41
CA SER A 39 -3.47 -3.51 -2.06
C SER A 39 -3.83 -3.17 -0.62
N ILE A 40 -3.04 -2.28 -0.02
CA ILE A 40 -3.44 -1.62 1.23
C ILE A 40 -4.56 -0.63 0.93
N THR A 41 -5.75 -0.86 1.48
CA THR A 41 -6.87 0.08 1.46
C THR A 41 -6.79 1.07 2.62
N ALA A 42 -7.65 2.11 2.63
CA ALA A 42 -7.74 3.02 3.77
C ALA A 42 -8.11 2.30 5.08
N GLU A 43 -9.01 1.31 5.03
CA GLU A 43 -9.35 0.49 6.20
C GLU A 43 -8.15 -0.33 6.70
N MET A 44 -7.35 -0.87 5.78
CA MET A 44 -6.16 -1.63 6.12
C MET A 44 -5.05 -0.73 6.70
N ASP A 45 -4.93 0.51 6.21
CA ASP A 45 -4.06 1.53 6.77
C ASP A 45 -4.42 1.84 8.23
N LEU A 46 -5.71 2.04 8.54
CA LEU A 46 -6.18 2.24 9.92
C LEU A 46 -5.83 1.04 10.83
N LYS A 47 -6.11 -0.18 10.37
CA LYS A 47 -5.78 -1.42 11.11
C LYS A 47 -4.29 -1.55 11.40
N LEU A 48 -3.44 -1.21 10.43
CA LEU A 48 -1.98 -1.23 10.60
C LEU A 48 -1.51 -0.11 11.55
N SER A 49 -2.06 1.09 11.41
CA SER A 49 -1.78 2.22 12.29
C SER A 49 -2.12 1.91 13.74
N GLU A 50 -3.28 1.31 14.01
CA GLU A 50 -3.68 0.86 15.34
C GLU A 50 -2.77 -0.23 15.87
N ALA A 51 -2.53 -1.29 15.08
CA ALA A 51 -1.71 -2.42 15.50
C ALA A 51 -0.25 -2.05 15.77
N LEU A 52 0.27 -0.99 15.15
CA LEU A 52 1.68 -0.59 15.21
C LEU A 52 1.93 0.72 15.95
N GLY A 53 0.88 1.39 16.44
CA GLY A 53 0.99 2.71 17.09
C GLY A 53 1.52 3.80 16.15
N GLN A 54 1.20 3.72 14.86
CA GLN A 54 1.66 4.65 13.84
C GLN A 54 0.55 5.63 13.41
N PRO A 55 0.88 6.85 12.97
CA PRO A 55 -0.11 7.77 12.45
C PRO A 55 -0.86 7.19 11.24
N PRO A 56 -2.18 7.41 11.13
CA PRO A 56 -2.94 7.09 9.93
C PRO A 56 -2.36 7.73 8.66
N GLY A 57 -2.61 7.06 7.55
CA GLY A 57 -2.25 7.46 6.21
C GLY A 57 -0.85 7.05 5.76
N LEU A 58 0.00 6.53 6.65
CA LEU A 58 1.36 6.14 6.27
C LEU A 58 1.37 5.06 5.20
N TRP A 59 0.60 3.99 5.41
CA TRP A 59 0.60 2.80 4.56
C TRP A 59 -0.14 3.04 3.25
N ILE A 60 -1.25 3.77 3.29
CA ILE A 60 -1.98 4.12 2.06
C ILE A 60 -1.16 5.05 1.15
N ARG A 61 -0.36 5.98 1.70
CA ARG A 61 0.55 6.81 0.91
C ARG A 61 1.61 5.97 0.20
N MET A 62 2.12 4.94 0.86
CA MET A 62 3.07 3.99 0.26
C MET A 62 2.41 3.17 -0.86
N GLN A 63 1.16 2.73 -0.68
CA GLN A 63 0.39 2.06 -1.72
C GLN A 63 0.18 2.97 -2.94
N VAL A 64 -0.24 4.22 -2.73
CA VAL A 64 -0.45 5.19 -3.82
C VAL A 64 0.85 5.44 -4.60
N ALA A 65 1.97 5.58 -3.90
CA ALA A 65 3.27 5.75 -4.57
C ALA A 65 3.65 4.52 -5.42
N TYR A 66 3.34 3.32 -4.93
CA TYR A 66 3.55 2.08 -5.69
C TYR A 66 2.64 1.97 -6.90
N ASP A 67 1.34 2.26 -6.73
CA ASP A 67 0.34 2.21 -7.80
C ASP A 67 0.67 3.21 -8.90
N LEU A 68 1.09 4.43 -8.53
CA LEU A 68 1.54 5.45 -9.47
C LEU A 68 2.75 4.97 -10.27
N TRP A 69 3.77 4.43 -9.59
CA TRP A 69 4.94 3.89 -10.26
C TRP A 69 4.58 2.76 -11.24
N GLN A 70 3.69 1.84 -10.86
CA GLN A 70 3.22 0.77 -11.74
C GLN A 70 2.48 1.32 -12.96
N ALA A 71 1.66 2.36 -12.78
CA ALA A 71 0.94 3.02 -13.86
C ALA A 71 1.90 3.73 -14.84
N GLU A 72 2.99 4.31 -14.34
CA GLU A 72 4.04 4.92 -15.17
C GLU A 72 4.79 3.93 -16.06
N GLN A 73 4.87 2.65 -15.68
CA GLN A 73 5.53 1.62 -16.49
C GLN A 73 4.68 1.14 -17.68
N LYS A 74 3.41 1.53 -17.76
CA LYS A 74 2.48 1.09 -18.82
C LYS A 74 2.36 2.18 -19.89
N PRO A 75 2.12 1.81 -21.16
CA PRO A 75 1.70 2.77 -22.17
C PRO A 75 0.47 3.55 -21.69
N ARG A 76 0.46 4.87 -21.89
CA ARG A 76 -0.63 5.75 -21.49
C ARG A 76 -1.18 6.48 -22.70
N GLN A 77 -2.50 6.68 -22.69
CA GLN A 77 -3.14 7.56 -23.66
C GLN A 77 -2.69 9.00 -23.40
N HIS A 78 -2.54 9.76 -24.48
CA HIS A 78 -2.31 11.20 -24.36
C HIS A 78 -3.54 11.85 -23.71
N VAL A 79 -3.30 12.72 -22.74
CA VAL A 79 -4.35 13.50 -22.09
C VAL A 79 -4.01 14.96 -22.30
N GLU A 80 -4.92 15.70 -22.93
CA GLU A 80 -4.77 17.14 -23.12
C GLU A 80 -4.93 17.86 -21.78
N ARG A 81 -4.08 18.86 -21.52
CA ARG A 81 -4.23 19.70 -20.33
C ARG A 81 -5.43 20.60 -20.51
N LEU A 82 -6.23 20.74 -19.44
CA LEU A 82 -7.26 21.75 -19.41
C LEU A 82 -6.60 23.13 -19.53
N ASN A 83 -7.05 23.92 -20.49
CA ASN A 83 -6.72 25.34 -20.54
C ASN A 83 -7.41 25.99 -19.35
N ALA A 84 -6.67 26.73 -18.52
CA ALA A 84 -7.24 27.43 -17.37
C ALA A 84 -8.38 28.34 -17.87
N VAL A 85 -9.61 28.02 -17.47
CA VAL A 85 -10.72 28.96 -17.62
C VAL A 85 -10.58 29.92 -16.43
N LEU A 86 -10.03 31.10 -16.71
CA LEU A 86 -10.08 32.25 -15.80
C LEU A 86 -11.52 32.75 -15.68
#